data_AF-A0A8S2Q7S1-F1
#
_entry.id   AF-A0A8S2Q7S1-F1
#
_cell.length_a   1.000
_cell.length_b   1.000
_cell.length_c   1.000
_cell.angle_alpha   90.00
_cell.angle_beta   90.00
_cell.angle_gamma   90.00
#
_symmetry.space_group_name_H-M   'P 1'
#
loop_
_entity.id
_entity.type
_entity.pdbx_description
1 polymer ?
#
loop_
_entity_poly.entity_id
_entity_poly.type
_entity_poly.pdbx_seq_one_letter_code
_entity_poly.pdbx_strand_id
1 'polypeptide(L)'
;MSNRNQINYCLDKNQIHIDYTTLTPRFSVTNNESLNDGIVHLNEHGYAIFSDVMLQDEININKDLLWNFFENIPGHHIQRHDPTTWSKNWPGNGSFGIINDCGIGQSDFMWNVRSNRNIKRVYSQIWNTNELLVSFDGSGVYRNWHYEPKWKTTTGWYHADQNPDLKPDRCCVQGFVSLTNQNETTGGLIVFPYTHLRFHELKNQARRPNDFVAVPSSYENLPKVSLEKLDAYQRALIIGTNIDDE
;
A
#
# COMPACT_ATOMS: atom_id res chain seq x y z
N MET A 1 33.31 -19.09 6.49
CA MET A 1 32.01 -18.96 7.18
C MET A 1 31.95 -17.57 7.79
N SER A 2 31.30 -16.63 7.12
CA SER A 2 31.17 -15.26 7.64
C SER A 2 29.98 -15.24 8.60
N ASN A 3 30.25 -14.84 9.85
CA ASN A 3 29.23 -14.56 10.85
C ASN A 3 28.34 -13.43 10.32
N ARG A 4 27.18 -13.78 9.76
CA ARG A 4 26.07 -12.84 9.59
C ARG A 4 25.39 -12.73 10.95
N ASN A 5 25.87 -11.80 11.77
CA ASN A 5 25.06 -11.29 12.88
C ASN A 5 23.76 -10.76 12.27
N GLN A 6 22.66 -11.48 12.49
CA GLN A 6 21.30 -11.01 12.33
C GLN A 6 21.09 -9.90 13.38
N ILE A 7 21.58 -8.70 13.08
CA ILE A 7 21.12 -7.50 13.78
C ILE A 7 19.69 -7.28 13.25
N ASN A 8 18.70 -7.26 14.14
CA ASN A 8 17.32 -6.97 13.79
C ASN A 8 17.24 -5.52 13.31
N TYR A 9 17.22 -5.32 11.99
CA TYR A 9 17.30 -4.00 11.34
C TYR A 9 15.94 -3.31 11.13
N CYS A 10 14.81 -3.93 11.50
CA CYS A 10 13.49 -3.31 11.38
C CYS A 10 12.93 -2.98 12.77
N LEU A 11 12.24 -1.84 12.89
CA LEU A 11 11.38 -1.53 14.04
C LEU A 11 10.55 -2.75 14.45
N ASP A 12 10.60 -3.10 15.74
CA ASP A 12 9.80 -4.19 16.27
C ASP A 12 8.33 -3.75 16.35
N LYS A 13 7.44 -4.55 15.77
CA LYS A 13 5.98 -4.34 15.87
C LYS A 13 5.49 -4.24 17.32
N ASN A 14 6.17 -4.90 18.27
CA ASN A 14 5.80 -4.87 19.68
C ASN A 14 6.11 -3.51 20.36
N GLN A 15 6.94 -2.68 19.72
CA GLN A 15 7.27 -1.34 20.19
C GLN A 15 6.34 -0.26 19.62
N ILE A 16 5.42 -0.63 18.72
CA ILE A 16 4.52 0.32 18.05
C ILE A 16 3.13 0.20 18.66
N HIS A 17 2.69 1.27 19.30
CA HIS A 17 1.30 1.43 19.72
C HIS A 17 0.50 2.07 18.58
N ILE A 18 -0.51 1.36 18.09
CA ILE A 18 -1.42 1.89 17.06
C ILE A 18 -2.66 2.40 17.78
N ASP A 19 -2.91 3.70 17.64
CA ASP A 19 -4.15 4.31 18.12
C ASP A 19 -5.24 4.16 17.05
N TYR A 20 -6.16 3.23 17.29
CA TYR A 20 -7.33 3.00 16.43
C TYR A 20 -8.49 3.96 16.73
N THR A 21 -8.37 4.84 17.72
CA THR A 21 -9.42 5.82 18.08
C THR A 21 -9.31 7.12 17.28
N THR A 22 -8.13 7.41 16.75
CA THR A 22 -7.91 8.58 15.89
C THR A 22 -8.47 8.32 14.50
N LEU A 23 -9.53 9.05 14.14
CA LEU A 23 -10.08 9.02 12.79
C LEU A 23 -9.12 9.71 11.81
N THR A 24 -8.77 8.99 10.76
CA THR A 24 -8.02 9.57 9.63
C THR A 24 -8.99 10.28 8.69
N PRO A 25 -8.75 11.55 8.32
CA PRO A 25 -9.62 12.27 7.39
C PRO A 25 -9.67 11.59 6.01
N ARG A 26 -10.85 11.63 5.40
CA ARG A 26 -11.11 11.09 4.06
C ARG A 26 -11.52 12.22 3.14
N PHE A 27 -10.96 12.22 1.93
CA PHE A 27 -11.08 13.30 0.97
C PHE A 27 -11.81 12.81 -0.28
N SER A 28 -13.02 13.30 -0.53
CA SER A 28 -13.81 12.89 -1.69
C SER A 28 -13.15 13.34 -2.99
N VAL A 29 -12.92 12.39 -3.90
CA VAL A 29 -12.38 12.70 -5.25
C VAL A 29 -13.39 13.38 -6.16
N THR A 30 -14.67 13.34 -5.81
CA THR A 30 -15.75 13.92 -6.62
C THR A 30 -15.93 15.42 -6.33
N ASN A 31 -15.50 15.88 -5.16
CA ASN A 31 -15.49 17.29 -4.76
C ASN A 31 -14.10 17.91 -4.96
N ASN A 32 -14.00 19.02 -5.68
CA ASN A 32 -12.71 19.67 -5.99
C ASN A 32 -11.98 20.22 -4.76
N GLU A 33 -12.72 20.82 -3.82
CA GLU A 33 -12.14 21.39 -2.60
C GLU A 33 -11.62 20.25 -1.71
N SER A 34 -12.43 19.21 -1.49
CA SER A 34 -12.02 18.03 -0.73
C SER A 34 -10.83 17.31 -1.36
N LEU A 35 -10.82 17.15 -2.69
CA LEU A 35 -9.67 16.61 -3.42
C LEU A 35 -8.42 17.44 -3.17
N ASN A 36 -8.50 18.78 -3.27
CA ASN A 36 -7.38 19.67 -3.01
C ASN A 36 -6.90 19.57 -1.55
N ASP A 37 -7.81 19.51 -0.58
CA ASP A 37 -7.46 19.32 0.84
C ASP A 37 -6.72 18.00 1.05
N GLY A 38 -7.10 16.94 0.34
CA GLY A 38 -6.38 15.66 0.38
C GLY A 38 -4.97 15.76 -0.21
N ILE A 39 -4.76 16.56 -1.25
CA ILE A 39 -3.42 16.83 -1.80
C ILE A 39 -2.57 17.64 -0.81
N VAL A 40 -3.16 18.64 -0.14
CA VAL A 40 -2.51 19.40 0.93
C VAL A 40 -2.11 18.46 2.08
N HIS A 41 -3.05 17.63 2.54
CA HIS A 41 -2.82 16.66 3.61
C HIS A 41 -1.69 15.68 3.25
N LEU A 42 -1.70 15.15 2.02
CA LEU A 42 -0.63 14.29 1.48
C LEU A 42 0.74 14.98 1.52
N ASN A 43 0.81 16.26 1.16
CA ASN A 43 2.06 17.01 1.16
C ASN A 43 2.59 17.27 2.57
N GLU A 44 1.71 17.63 3.50
CA GLU A 44 2.04 17.96 4.89
C GLU A 44 2.35 16.73 5.75
N HIS A 45 1.56 15.67 5.62
CA HIS A 45 1.58 14.53 6.53
C HIS A 45 2.25 13.29 5.93
N GLY A 46 2.49 13.29 4.62
CA GLY A 46 3.15 12.19 3.91
C GLY A 46 2.20 11.07 3.48
N TYR A 47 0.91 11.23 3.78
CA TYR A 47 -0.14 10.30 3.37
C TYR A 47 -1.49 10.99 3.21
N ALA A 48 -2.42 10.35 2.50
CA ALA A 48 -3.83 10.76 2.44
C ALA A 48 -4.74 9.57 2.15
N ILE A 49 -6.01 9.70 2.52
CA ILE A 49 -7.08 8.76 2.15
C ILE A 49 -8.07 9.48 1.24
N PHE A 50 -8.16 9.07 -0.02
CA PHE A 50 -9.19 9.56 -0.93
C PHE A 50 -10.43 8.65 -0.89
N SER A 51 -11.64 9.21 -0.89
CA SER A 51 -12.91 8.46 -0.93
C SER A 51 -13.65 8.69 -2.25
N ASP A 52 -14.77 8.00 -2.44
CA ASP A 52 -15.66 8.15 -3.61
C ASP A 52 -14.98 7.78 -4.93
N VAL A 53 -13.96 6.91 -4.87
CA VAL A 53 -13.13 6.56 -6.03
C VAL A 53 -13.87 5.62 -6.98
N MET A 54 -14.53 4.61 -6.44
CA MET A 54 -15.31 3.63 -7.18
C MET A 54 -16.72 3.54 -6.60
N LEU A 55 -17.70 3.33 -7.48
CA LEU A 55 -19.05 2.93 -7.14
C LEU A 55 -19.08 1.45 -6.77
N GLN A 56 -20.11 1.02 -6.03
CA GLN A 56 -20.25 -0.37 -5.59
C GLN A 56 -20.21 -1.38 -6.75
N ASP A 57 -20.83 -1.05 -7.90
CA ASP A 57 -20.78 -1.91 -9.08
C ASP A 57 -19.36 -2.04 -9.66
N GLU A 58 -18.58 -0.95 -9.67
CA GLU A 58 -17.17 -0.99 -10.10
C GLU A 58 -16.34 -1.87 -9.15
N ILE A 59 -16.63 -1.83 -7.85
CA ILE A 59 -15.98 -2.66 -6.83
C ILE A 59 -16.31 -4.14 -7.07
N ASN A 60 -17.57 -4.47 -7.30
CA ASN A 60 -18.03 -5.83 -7.56
C ASN A 60 -17.38 -6.39 -8.84
N ILE A 61 -17.34 -5.59 -9.91
CA ILE A 61 -16.62 -5.94 -11.15
C ILE A 61 -15.15 -6.24 -10.85
N ASN A 62 -14.48 -5.39 -10.07
CA ASN A 62 -13.06 -5.59 -9.75
C ASN A 62 -12.81 -6.84 -8.87
N LYS A 63 -13.71 -7.15 -7.93
CA LYS A 63 -13.67 -8.41 -7.16
C LYS A 63 -13.82 -9.62 -8.08
N ASP A 64 -14.75 -9.57 -9.02
CA ASP A 64 -14.95 -10.66 -9.99
C ASP A 64 -13.77 -10.83 -10.93
N LEU A 65 -13.19 -9.73 -11.43
CA LEU A 65 -11.97 -9.77 -12.25
C LEU A 65 -10.79 -10.40 -11.49
N LEU A 66 -10.62 -10.06 -10.20
CA LEU A 66 -9.58 -10.66 -9.36
C LEU A 66 -9.78 -12.17 -9.19
N TRP A 67 -11.01 -12.61 -8.89
CA TRP A 67 -11.30 -14.04 -8.76
C TRP A 67 -11.19 -14.78 -10.09
N ASN A 68 -11.65 -14.17 -11.19
CA ASN A 68 -11.48 -14.71 -12.54
C ASN A 68 -9.99 -14.92 -12.85
N PHE A 69 -9.13 -13.96 -12.49
CA PHE A 69 -7.68 -14.11 -12.63
C PHE A 69 -7.20 -15.35 -11.85
N PHE A 70 -7.53 -15.48 -10.57
CA PHE A 70 -7.11 -16.61 -9.73
C PHE A 70 -7.58 -17.98 -10.21
N GLU A 71 -8.83 -18.10 -10.66
CA GLU A 71 -9.40 -19.36 -11.14
C GLU A 71 -8.80 -19.80 -12.49
N ASN A 72 -8.14 -18.89 -13.22
CA ASN A 72 -7.55 -19.14 -14.53
C ASN A 72 -6.01 -19.17 -14.53
N ILE A 73 -5.34 -19.10 -13.38
CA ILE A 73 -3.88 -19.24 -13.33
C ILE A 73 -3.49 -20.67 -13.75
N PRO A 74 -2.65 -20.86 -14.79
CA PRO A 74 -2.25 -22.19 -15.23
C PRO A 74 -1.56 -22.99 -14.11
N GLY A 75 -2.04 -24.21 -13.87
CA GLY A 75 -1.50 -25.10 -12.83
C GLY A 75 -2.01 -24.80 -11.41
N HIS A 76 -2.86 -23.79 -11.23
CA HIS A 76 -3.56 -23.52 -9.98
C HIS A 76 -5.00 -24.02 -10.10
N HIS A 77 -5.52 -24.60 -9.02
CA HIS A 77 -6.89 -25.11 -8.95
C HIS A 77 -7.68 -24.42 -7.83
N ILE A 78 -7.70 -23.08 -7.84
CA ILE A 78 -8.48 -22.28 -6.90
C ILE A 78 -9.93 -22.24 -7.35
N GLN A 79 -10.86 -22.29 -6.40
CA GLN A 79 -12.27 -21.99 -6.61
C GLN A 79 -12.71 -20.93 -5.59
N ARG A 80 -13.29 -19.81 -6.04
CA ARG A 80 -13.61 -18.67 -5.17
C ARG A 80 -14.61 -19.00 -4.06
N HIS A 81 -15.44 -20.01 -4.25
CA HIS A 81 -16.48 -20.43 -3.30
C HIS A 81 -16.10 -21.68 -2.49
N ASP A 82 -14.88 -22.22 -2.67
CA ASP A 82 -14.39 -23.37 -1.91
C ASP A 82 -13.00 -23.08 -1.31
N PRO A 83 -12.94 -22.56 -0.07
CA PRO A 83 -11.69 -22.29 0.63
C PRO A 83 -10.78 -23.52 0.81
N THR A 84 -11.31 -24.75 0.75
CA THR A 84 -10.49 -25.97 0.85
C THR A 84 -9.49 -26.06 -0.30
N THR A 85 -9.82 -25.45 -1.45
CA THR A 85 -8.95 -25.39 -2.63
C THR A 85 -7.81 -24.39 -2.49
N TRP A 86 -7.87 -23.42 -1.58
CA TRP A 86 -6.95 -22.28 -1.58
C TRP A 86 -5.55 -22.64 -1.06
N SER A 87 -5.42 -23.59 -0.14
CA SER A 87 -4.19 -23.77 0.64
C SER A 87 -2.93 -23.91 -0.20
N LYS A 88 -2.88 -24.91 -1.09
CA LYS A 88 -1.70 -25.20 -1.94
C LYS A 88 -1.75 -24.50 -3.30
N ASN A 89 -2.93 -23.98 -3.67
CA ASN A 89 -3.15 -23.36 -4.98
C ASN A 89 -3.08 -21.83 -4.92
N TRP A 90 -2.85 -21.22 -3.76
CA TRP A 90 -2.73 -19.76 -3.64
C TRP A 90 -1.49 -19.23 -4.39
N PRO A 91 -1.62 -18.22 -5.26
CA PRO A 91 -0.47 -17.62 -5.95
C PRO A 91 0.38 -16.77 -5.00
N GLY A 92 1.61 -16.44 -5.41
CA GLY A 92 2.49 -15.54 -4.69
C GLY A 92 3.00 -16.05 -3.34
N ASN A 93 3.69 -15.16 -2.63
CA ASN A 93 4.12 -15.40 -1.27
C ASN A 93 2.97 -15.10 -0.31
N GLY A 94 2.19 -16.14 0.01
CA GLY A 94 1.02 -16.05 0.88
C GLY A 94 1.30 -15.61 2.33
N SER A 95 2.57 -15.39 2.72
CA SER A 95 2.95 -14.89 4.05
C SER A 95 2.84 -13.36 4.16
N PHE A 96 3.04 -12.60 3.07
CA PHE A 96 2.94 -11.13 3.10
C PHE A 96 1.66 -10.60 2.46
N GLY A 97 0.92 -11.46 1.76
CA GLY A 97 -0.32 -11.08 1.09
C GLY A 97 -0.10 -10.27 -0.18
N ILE A 98 1.12 -10.18 -0.70
CA ILE A 98 1.42 -9.53 -1.98
C ILE A 98 1.48 -10.59 -3.07
N ILE A 99 0.70 -10.38 -4.13
CA ILE A 99 0.72 -11.16 -5.36
C ILE A 99 1.39 -10.30 -6.44
N ASN A 100 2.55 -10.70 -6.90
CA ASN A 100 3.34 -10.01 -7.93
C ASN A 100 3.87 -10.99 -9.00
N ASP A 101 3.33 -12.21 -9.03
CA ASP A 101 3.66 -13.27 -9.97
C ASP A 101 2.45 -13.61 -10.85
N CYS A 102 2.57 -14.70 -11.63
CA CYS A 102 1.51 -15.23 -12.49
C CYS A 102 0.92 -14.23 -13.49
N GLY A 103 1.63 -13.12 -13.77
CA GLY A 103 1.17 -12.06 -14.66
C GLY A 103 0.10 -11.14 -14.06
N ILE A 104 -0.15 -11.15 -12.74
CA ILE A 104 -1.23 -10.36 -12.13
C ILE A 104 -1.10 -8.87 -12.44
N GLY A 105 0.13 -8.35 -12.52
CA GLY A 105 0.41 -6.96 -12.86
C GLY A 105 -0.05 -6.55 -14.26
N GLN A 106 -0.41 -7.51 -15.12
CA GLN A 106 -0.97 -7.30 -16.46
C GLN A 106 -2.39 -7.85 -16.62
N SER A 107 -3.02 -8.27 -15.51
CA SER A 107 -4.39 -8.82 -15.52
C SER A 107 -5.44 -7.75 -15.84
N ASP A 108 -6.60 -8.18 -16.33
CA ASP A 108 -7.76 -7.30 -16.54
C ASP A 108 -8.17 -6.59 -15.25
N PHE A 109 -8.04 -7.25 -14.10
CA PHE A 109 -8.26 -6.66 -12.79
C PHE A 109 -7.36 -5.43 -12.57
N MET A 110 -6.04 -5.58 -12.70
CA MET A 110 -5.11 -4.47 -12.49
C MET A 110 -5.28 -3.36 -13.53
N TRP A 111 -5.59 -3.70 -14.78
CA TRP A 111 -5.89 -2.72 -15.82
C TRP A 111 -7.18 -1.95 -15.57
N ASN A 112 -8.24 -2.63 -15.12
CA ASN A 112 -9.50 -1.99 -14.78
C ASN A 112 -9.29 -0.94 -13.69
N VAL A 113 -8.63 -1.32 -12.59
CA VAL A 113 -8.26 -0.39 -11.49
C VAL A 113 -7.45 0.79 -12.02
N ARG A 114 -6.31 0.55 -12.69
CA ARG A 114 -5.42 1.63 -13.15
C ARG A 114 -6.07 2.56 -14.18
N SER A 115 -7.04 2.05 -14.93
CA SER A 115 -7.75 2.82 -15.95
C SER A 115 -8.82 3.74 -15.38
N ASN A 116 -9.23 3.54 -14.12
CA ASN A 116 -10.30 4.29 -13.47
C ASN A 116 -10.03 5.80 -13.48
N ARG A 117 -11.04 6.57 -13.88
CA ARG A 117 -10.94 8.02 -14.08
C ARG A 117 -10.64 8.80 -12.79
N ASN A 118 -11.18 8.36 -11.65
CA ASN A 118 -11.01 9.03 -10.38
C ASN A 118 -9.61 8.79 -9.82
N ILE A 119 -9.06 7.60 -10.03
CA ILE A 119 -7.66 7.28 -9.72
C ILE A 119 -6.72 8.15 -10.55
N LYS A 120 -6.94 8.21 -11.87
CA LYS A 120 -6.16 9.10 -12.75
C LYS A 120 -6.26 10.56 -12.33
N ARG A 121 -7.46 11.01 -11.94
CA ARG A 121 -7.69 12.38 -11.46
C ARG A 121 -6.84 12.70 -10.22
N VAL A 122 -6.83 11.81 -9.22
CA VAL A 122 -5.99 11.97 -8.02
C VAL A 122 -4.52 12.09 -8.40
N TYR A 123 -3.98 11.14 -9.16
CA TYR A 123 -2.57 11.18 -9.56
C TYR A 123 -2.23 12.38 -10.44
N SER A 124 -3.17 12.85 -11.27
CA SER A 124 -2.95 14.02 -12.12
C SER A 124 -2.78 15.29 -11.29
N GLN A 125 -3.52 15.40 -10.17
CA GLN A 125 -3.36 16.48 -9.21
C GLN A 125 -2.03 16.37 -8.43
N ILE A 126 -1.66 15.17 -7.99
CA ILE A 126 -0.39 14.93 -7.27
C ILE A 126 0.82 15.40 -8.10
N TRP A 127 0.82 15.08 -9.39
CA TRP A 127 1.93 15.36 -10.31
C TRP A 127 1.76 16.63 -11.14
N ASN A 128 0.63 17.33 -11.00
CA ASN A 128 0.27 18.50 -11.78
C ASN A 128 0.40 18.27 -13.31
N THR A 129 -0.03 17.10 -13.78
CA THR A 129 -0.03 16.73 -15.21
C THR A 129 -1.07 15.64 -15.48
N ASN A 130 -1.68 15.66 -16.67
CA ASN A 130 -2.55 14.57 -17.14
C ASN A 130 -1.78 13.48 -17.91
N GLU A 131 -0.49 13.73 -18.22
CA GLU A 131 0.38 12.81 -18.94
C GLU A 131 1.04 11.84 -17.96
N LEU A 132 0.26 10.86 -17.50
CA LEU A 132 0.69 9.90 -16.49
C LEU A 132 1.14 8.57 -17.10
N LEU A 133 2.21 8.01 -16.54
CA LEU A 133 2.59 6.61 -16.71
C LEU A 133 2.24 5.83 -15.45
N VAL A 134 1.85 4.56 -15.61
CA VAL A 134 1.48 3.68 -14.50
C VAL A 134 2.44 2.50 -14.39
N SER A 135 2.82 2.16 -13.16
CA SER A 135 3.64 0.99 -12.86
C SER A 135 2.85 -0.31 -13.03
N PHE A 136 3.53 -1.39 -13.44
CA PHE A 136 2.98 -2.74 -13.53
C PHE A 136 3.07 -3.49 -12.19
N ASP A 137 2.60 -2.84 -11.12
CA ASP A 137 2.68 -3.36 -9.75
C ASP A 137 1.75 -4.56 -9.51
N GLY A 138 1.89 -5.20 -8.34
CA GLY A 138 1.07 -6.33 -7.89
C GLY A 138 -0.22 -5.94 -7.18
N SER A 139 -0.84 -6.93 -6.53
CA SER A 139 -2.06 -6.77 -5.73
C SER A 139 -1.87 -7.30 -4.31
N GLY A 140 -2.52 -6.64 -3.33
CA GLY A 140 -2.62 -7.12 -1.95
C GLY A 140 -3.87 -7.97 -1.76
N VAL A 141 -3.71 -9.25 -1.43
CA VAL A 141 -4.83 -10.17 -1.14
C VAL A 141 -4.55 -11.00 0.10
N TYR A 142 -5.40 -10.83 1.12
CA TYR A 142 -5.32 -11.56 2.37
C TYR A 142 -6.33 -12.70 2.39
N ARG A 143 -5.85 -13.90 2.70
CA ARG A 143 -6.71 -15.07 2.90
C ARG A 143 -7.46 -14.97 4.22
N ASN A 144 -8.65 -15.57 4.29
CA ASN A 144 -9.44 -15.60 5.51
C ASN A 144 -8.76 -16.45 6.59
N TRP A 145 -7.99 -15.81 7.47
CA TRP A 145 -7.27 -16.48 8.55
C TRP A 145 -8.17 -16.98 9.69
N HIS A 146 -9.45 -16.58 9.74
CA HIS A 146 -10.43 -17.20 10.63
C HIS A 146 -10.81 -18.61 10.18
N TYR A 147 -10.75 -18.88 8.88
CA TYR A 147 -10.94 -20.23 8.34
C TYR A 147 -9.73 -21.11 8.60
N GLU A 148 -8.52 -20.59 8.38
CA GLU A 148 -7.27 -21.31 8.57
C GLU A 148 -6.21 -20.37 9.18
N PRO A 149 -5.90 -20.48 10.48
CA PRO A 149 -5.02 -19.57 11.20
C PRO A 149 -3.62 -19.40 10.60
N LYS A 150 -3.08 -20.44 9.93
CA LYS A 150 -1.76 -20.36 9.28
C LYS A 150 -1.72 -19.39 8.09
N TRP A 151 -2.87 -18.93 7.62
CA TRP A 151 -2.99 -17.94 6.54
C TRP A 151 -2.87 -16.50 7.00
N LYS A 152 -2.77 -16.26 8.32
CA LYS A 152 -2.57 -14.93 8.86
C LYS A 152 -1.29 -14.32 8.28
N THR A 153 -1.42 -13.13 7.68
CA THR A 153 -0.30 -12.42 7.07
C THR A 153 0.66 -11.87 8.12
N THR A 154 1.94 -11.87 7.76
CA THR A 154 3.03 -11.37 8.60
C THR A 154 3.02 -9.84 8.63
N THR A 155 3.23 -9.27 9.81
CA THR A 155 3.37 -7.83 10.04
C THR A 155 4.80 -7.47 10.50
N GLY A 156 5.10 -6.17 10.65
CA GLY A 156 6.39 -5.71 11.16
C GLY A 156 7.47 -5.48 10.11
N TRP A 157 7.07 -5.42 8.83
CA TRP A 157 7.96 -5.06 7.72
C TRP A 157 7.85 -3.57 7.41
N TYR A 158 8.31 -2.72 8.34
CA TYR A 158 8.31 -1.27 8.14
C TYR A 158 9.47 -0.83 7.26
N HIS A 159 9.17 -0.12 6.18
CA HIS A 159 10.15 0.27 5.18
C HIS A 159 9.71 1.54 4.43
N ALA A 160 10.66 2.11 3.70
CA ALA A 160 10.47 3.08 2.65
C ALA A 160 10.90 2.43 1.33
N ASP A 161 9.98 2.23 0.38
CA ASP A 161 10.27 1.61 -0.92
C ASP A 161 11.25 2.38 -1.81
N GLN A 162 11.30 3.71 -1.71
CA GLN A 162 12.24 4.51 -2.49
C GLN A 162 13.60 4.51 -1.80
N ASN A 163 14.67 4.26 -2.55
CA ASN A 163 16.03 4.39 -2.03
C ASN A 163 16.51 5.85 -2.08
N PRO A 164 16.76 6.53 -0.95
CA PRO A 164 17.19 7.93 -0.91
C PRO A 164 18.61 8.16 -1.45
N ASP A 165 19.44 7.11 -1.57
CA ASP A 165 20.80 7.23 -2.13
C ASP A 165 20.76 7.34 -3.66
N LEU A 166 19.80 6.65 -4.32
CA LEU A 166 19.64 6.70 -5.77
C LEU A 166 18.60 7.74 -6.22
N LYS A 167 17.54 7.90 -5.44
CA LYS A 167 16.37 8.74 -5.74
C LYS A 167 16.12 9.60 -4.51
N PRO A 168 16.91 10.68 -4.32
CA PRO A 168 16.73 11.55 -3.18
C PRO A 168 15.39 12.29 -3.29
N ASP A 169 15.00 12.72 -4.49
CA ASP A 169 13.81 13.53 -4.73
C ASP A 169 12.52 12.71 -4.75
N ARG A 170 11.35 13.38 -4.73
CA ARG A 170 10.06 12.71 -4.89
C ARG A 170 9.93 12.11 -6.29
N CYS A 171 10.26 10.83 -6.45
CA CYS A 171 10.11 10.09 -7.70
C CYS A 171 8.88 9.18 -7.72
N CYS A 172 8.32 8.84 -6.55
CA CYS A 172 7.17 7.96 -6.45
C CYS A 172 6.20 8.41 -5.35
N VAL A 173 4.91 8.27 -5.64
CA VAL A 173 3.84 8.23 -4.65
C VAL A 173 3.14 6.90 -4.83
N GLN A 174 3.25 6.03 -3.83
CA GLN A 174 2.63 4.71 -3.88
C GLN A 174 1.20 4.80 -3.41
N GLY A 175 0.35 3.91 -3.93
CA GLY A 175 -0.96 3.75 -3.36
C GLY A 175 -1.61 2.43 -3.73
N PHE A 176 -2.63 2.08 -2.96
CA PHE A 176 -3.49 0.93 -3.25
C PHE A 176 -4.95 1.34 -3.19
N VAL A 177 -5.77 0.58 -3.92
CA VAL A 177 -7.23 0.70 -3.88
C VAL A 177 -7.76 -0.39 -2.99
N SER A 178 -8.51 -0.02 -1.96
CA SER A 178 -9.16 -0.99 -1.10
C SER A 178 -10.47 -1.44 -1.74
N LEU A 179 -10.69 -2.74 -1.92
CA LEU A 179 -11.95 -3.29 -2.44
C LEU A 179 -12.86 -3.86 -1.34
N THR A 180 -12.38 -3.85 -0.10
CA THR A 180 -13.08 -4.39 1.06
C THR A 180 -12.86 -3.48 2.26
N ASN A 181 -13.83 -3.41 3.15
CA ASN A 181 -13.68 -2.62 4.37
C ASN A 181 -12.49 -3.12 5.21
N GLN A 182 -11.66 -2.15 5.62
CA GLN A 182 -10.49 -2.40 6.46
C GLN A 182 -10.75 -1.87 7.86
N ASN A 183 -10.37 -2.66 8.87
CA ASN A 183 -10.43 -2.29 10.28
C ASN A 183 -9.25 -2.92 11.03
N GLU A 184 -9.18 -2.71 12.34
CA GLU A 184 -8.10 -3.19 13.21
C GLU A 184 -7.91 -4.72 13.22
N THR A 185 -8.90 -5.48 12.75
CA THR A 185 -8.88 -6.95 12.72
C THR A 185 -8.64 -7.54 11.32
N THR A 186 -8.94 -6.80 10.25
CA THR A 186 -8.81 -7.29 8.86
C THR A 186 -7.44 -6.98 8.25
N GLY A 187 -6.68 -6.06 8.86
CA GLY A 187 -5.37 -5.61 8.39
C GLY A 187 -5.48 -4.36 7.53
N GLY A 188 -4.40 -4.02 6.82
CA GLY A 188 -4.35 -2.85 5.95
C GLY A 188 -2.96 -2.26 5.88
N LEU A 189 -2.91 -0.95 5.67
CA LEU A 189 -1.67 -0.17 5.64
C LEU A 189 -1.51 0.61 6.94
N ILE A 190 -0.30 0.55 7.50
CA ILE A 190 0.13 1.43 8.58
C ILE A 190 1.13 2.41 8.00
N VAL A 191 0.93 3.70 8.25
CA VAL A 191 1.85 4.78 7.88
C VAL A 191 2.30 5.50 9.13
N PHE A 192 3.49 6.08 9.09
CA PHE A 192 3.99 6.97 10.15
C PHE A 192 3.95 8.40 9.61
N PRO A 193 3.01 9.24 10.06
CA PRO A 193 2.91 10.62 9.58
C PRO A 193 4.23 11.38 9.73
N TYR A 194 4.48 12.31 8.82
CA TYR A 194 5.67 13.17 8.77
C TYR A 194 7.02 12.46 8.54
N THR A 195 7.05 11.14 8.44
CA THR A 195 8.31 10.41 8.17
C THR A 195 8.85 10.67 6.77
N HIS A 196 7.99 11.06 5.83
CA HIS A 196 8.44 11.57 4.54
C HIS A 196 9.40 12.74 4.76
N LEU A 197 9.10 13.69 5.67
CA LEU A 197 9.97 14.85 5.96
C LEU A 197 11.42 14.49 6.32
N ARG A 198 11.64 13.26 6.78
CA ARG A 198 12.91 12.71 7.26
C ARG A 198 13.48 11.63 6.33
N PHE A 199 12.96 11.49 5.12
CA PHE A 199 13.37 10.47 4.15
C PHE A 199 14.88 10.45 3.87
N HIS A 200 15.52 11.63 3.88
CA HIS A 200 16.97 11.76 3.72
C HIS A 200 17.80 11.09 4.83
N GLU A 201 17.23 10.85 6.01
CA GLU A 201 17.89 10.16 7.12
C GLU A 201 18.05 8.66 6.85
N LEU A 202 17.29 8.11 5.89
CA LEU A 202 17.39 6.72 5.46
C LEU A 202 18.56 6.47 4.49
N LYS A 203 19.39 7.47 4.19
CA LYS A 203 20.61 7.32 3.38
C LYS A 203 21.57 6.31 4.00
N ASN A 204 22.24 5.55 3.14
CA ASN A 204 23.14 4.45 3.50
C ASN A 204 22.49 3.29 4.27
N GLN A 205 21.16 3.23 4.35
CA GLN A 205 20.43 2.11 4.98
C GLN A 205 20.04 1.02 3.97
N ALA A 206 20.05 1.31 2.67
CA ALA A 206 19.70 0.36 1.63
C ALA A 206 20.73 -0.79 1.54
N ARG A 207 20.26 -2.04 1.54
CA ARG A 207 21.15 -3.22 1.38
C ARG A 207 21.67 -3.36 -0.05
N ARG A 208 20.88 -2.93 -1.03
CA ARG A 208 21.21 -2.90 -2.46
C ARG A 208 20.62 -1.63 -3.09
N PRO A 209 21.18 -1.15 -4.21
CA PRO A 209 20.72 0.09 -4.82
C PRO A 209 19.22 0.11 -5.19
N ASN A 210 18.65 -1.02 -5.64
CA ASN A 210 17.24 -1.12 -6.05
C ASN A 210 16.32 -1.72 -4.97
N ASP A 211 16.78 -1.82 -3.73
CA ASP A 211 16.00 -2.41 -2.64
C ASP A 211 15.15 -1.34 -1.95
N PHE A 212 14.07 -1.78 -1.32
CA PHE A 212 13.41 -0.96 -0.30
C PHE A 212 14.37 -0.77 0.88
N VAL A 213 14.11 0.26 1.67
CA VAL A 213 14.90 0.62 2.84
C VAL A 213 14.12 0.30 4.10
N ALA A 214 14.55 -0.73 4.83
CA ALA A 214 14.01 -1.05 6.14
C ALA A 214 14.19 0.14 7.10
N VAL A 215 13.15 0.48 7.86
CA VAL A 215 13.28 1.53 8.88
C VAL A 215 14.03 0.96 10.10
N PRO A 216 15.20 1.51 10.47
CA PRO A 216 16.00 1.01 11.58
C PRO A 216 15.25 1.00 12.91
N SER A 217 15.57 0.06 13.81
CA SER A 217 15.02 0.06 15.17
C SER A 217 15.39 1.32 15.97
N SER A 218 16.52 1.97 15.66
CA SER A 218 16.93 3.23 16.29
C SER A 218 16.06 4.44 15.95
N TYR A 219 15.05 4.30 15.08
CA TYR A 219 14.06 5.34 14.79
C TYR A 219 13.03 5.56 15.93
N GLU A 220 13.24 4.91 17.09
CA GLU A 220 12.43 4.92 18.33
C GLU A 220 12.03 6.32 18.85
N ASN A 221 12.72 7.39 18.45
CA ASN A 221 12.32 8.77 18.75
C ASN A 221 11.91 9.47 17.46
N LEU A 222 10.63 9.42 17.09
CA LEU A 222 10.05 10.34 16.10
C LEU A 222 9.95 11.73 16.75
N PRO A 223 10.84 12.71 16.46
CA PRO A 223 10.74 14.03 17.05
C PRO A 223 9.66 14.84 16.32
N LYS A 224 9.01 15.76 17.04
CA LYS A 224 8.15 16.80 16.47
C LYS A 224 9.01 17.68 15.56
N VAL A 225 8.84 17.59 14.24
CA VAL A 225 9.69 18.31 13.27
C VAL A 225 9.32 19.80 13.19
N SER A 226 10.32 20.68 13.24
CA SER A 226 10.21 22.11 12.94
C SER A 226 10.35 22.36 11.43
N LEU A 227 9.39 23.10 10.86
CA LEU A 227 9.27 23.38 9.43
C LEU A 227 10.29 24.43 8.97
N GLU A 228 11.41 24.01 8.38
CA GLU A 228 12.17 24.85 7.46
C GLU A 228 12.49 24.05 6.18
N LYS A 229 12.16 24.67 5.04
CA LYS A 229 12.25 24.22 3.64
C LYS A 229 13.01 22.91 3.38
N LEU A 230 12.29 21.90 2.89
CA LEU A 230 12.84 20.64 2.43
C LEU A 230 12.01 20.13 1.24
N ASP A 231 12.66 19.94 0.10
CA ASP A 231 12.11 19.35 -1.13
C ASP A 231 12.75 17.98 -1.35
N ALA A 232 12.09 16.86 -0.98
CA ALA A 232 12.43 15.47 -1.40
C ALA A 232 11.68 14.39 -0.60
N TYR A 233 10.56 13.80 -1.07
CA TYR A 233 9.70 12.95 -0.20
C TYR A 233 8.96 11.77 -0.87
N GLN A 234 9.17 10.54 -0.37
CA GLN A 234 8.30 9.38 -0.59
C GLN A 234 6.99 9.53 0.19
N ARG A 235 5.85 9.16 -0.41
CA ARG A 235 4.53 9.27 0.21
C ARG A 235 3.70 8.02 -0.05
N ALA A 236 2.82 7.71 0.89
CA ALA A 236 1.90 6.58 0.81
C ALA A 236 0.46 7.08 0.67
N LEU A 237 -0.33 6.44 -0.19
CA LEU A 237 -1.68 6.87 -0.47
C LEU A 237 -2.66 5.70 -0.37
N ILE A 238 -3.73 5.89 0.39
CA ILE A 238 -4.87 4.98 0.33
C ILE A 238 -5.90 5.62 -0.59
N ILE A 239 -6.21 4.94 -1.67
CA ILE A 239 -7.30 5.32 -2.55
C ILE A 239 -8.49 4.46 -2.12
N GLY A 240 -9.26 4.99 -1.17
CA GLY A 240 -10.43 4.35 -0.60
C GLY A 240 -11.62 4.36 -1.54
N THR A 241 -12.39 3.28 -1.52
CA THR A 241 -13.69 3.19 -2.16
C THR A 241 -14.79 3.61 -1.19
N ASN A 242 -15.94 4.05 -1.71
CA ASN A 242 -17.15 4.16 -0.88
C ASN A 242 -17.77 2.78 -0.81
N ILE A 243 -17.38 2.02 0.22
CA ILE A 243 -18.10 0.81 0.59
C ILE A 243 -18.89 1.18 1.83
N ASP A 244 -20.09 1.70 1.59
CA ASP A 244 -21.14 1.63 2.60
C ASP A 244 -21.76 0.24 2.42
N ASP A 245 -21.45 -0.68 3.32
CA ASP A 245 -22.25 -1.89 3.52
C ASP A 245 -22.44 -2.03 5.04
N GLU A 246 -23.70 -2.18 5.43
CA GLU A 246 -24.20 -2.43 6.79
C GLU A 246 -23.44 -3.54 7.55
#